data_AF-A0A7R9ADV9-F1
#
_entry.id   AF-A0A7R9ADV9-F1
#
_cell.length_a   1.000
_cell.length_b   1.000
_cell.length_c   1.000
_cell.angle_alpha   90.00
_cell.angle_beta   90.00
_cell.angle_gamma   90.00
#
_symmetry.space_group_name_H-M   'P 1'
#
loop_
_entity.id
_entity.type
_entity.pdbx_description
1 polymer ?
#
loop_
_entity_poly.entity_id
_entity_poly.type
_entity_poly.pdbx_seq_one_letter_code
_entity_poly.pdbx_strand_id
1 'polypeptide(L)'
;MMYDFGEARENDVIRMDRNVTGLIQTGIRGVGRLFYIVDPWETTFEKPEDVPNYITQTVPYFALGIILEEMIRWKQGRRLIRVDDGIVSLAGGLLLEITRFVMPLSNEDRRSAVISLHEAGKSPTEIFRLLQNNGYNRNFIKRTIQRFLETNSTEDRHRSGRP
;
A
#
# COMPACT_ATOMS: atom_id res chain seq x y z
N MET A 1 -35.56 27.96 32.46
CA MET A 1 -34.89 26.88 31.71
C MET A 1 -34.61 27.43 30.32
N MET A 2 -33.48 28.14 30.16
CA MET A 2 -33.13 28.83 28.91
C MET A 2 -31.75 28.28 28.52
N TYR A 3 -31.77 27.23 27.69
CA TYR A 3 -30.58 26.51 27.26
C TYR A 3 -29.86 27.31 26.17
N ASP A 4 -28.66 27.77 26.50
CA ASP A 4 -27.40 27.47 25.81
C ASP A 4 -27.50 26.96 24.34
N PHE A 5 -27.93 27.83 23.43
CA PHE A 5 -27.92 27.58 21.98
C PHE A 5 -26.73 28.26 21.26
N GLY A 6 -26.03 29.17 21.94
CA GLY A 6 -24.89 29.92 21.40
C GLY A 6 -23.60 29.13 21.42
N GLU A 7 -23.31 28.43 22.53
CA GLU A 7 -22.05 27.72 22.76
C GLU A 7 -21.94 26.44 21.91
N ALA A 8 -23.08 25.79 21.62
CA ALA A 8 -23.13 24.64 20.72
C ALA A 8 -22.71 25.01 19.27
N ARG A 9 -23.16 26.17 18.76
CA ARG A 9 -22.85 26.62 17.40
C ARG A 9 -21.39 26.99 17.21
N GLU A 10 -20.79 27.62 18.21
CA GLU A 10 -19.38 28.04 18.16
C GLU A 10 -18.44 26.82 18.23
N ASN A 11 -18.76 25.85 19.08
CA ASN A 11 -18.03 24.59 19.16
C ASN A 11 -18.11 23.77 17.85
N ASP A 12 -19.24 23.79 17.15
CA ASP A 12 -19.39 23.11 15.86
C ASP A 12 -18.59 23.77 14.73
N VAL A 13 -18.52 25.11 14.70
CA VAL A 13 -17.69 25.84 13.73
C VAL A 13 -16.21 25.59 13.97
N ILE A 14 -15.75 25.61 15.23
CA ILE A 14 -14.35 25.31 15.58
C ILE A 14 -13.98 23.85 15.28
N ARG A 15 -14.93 22.92 15.42
CA ARG A 15 -14.73 21.52 15.00
C ARG A 15 -14.66 21.39 13.49
N MET A 16 -15.51 22.10 12.76
CA MET A 16 -15.49 22.09 11.30
C MET A 16 -14.18 22.67 10.75
N ASP A 17 -13.70 23.80 11.29
CA ASP A 17 -12.45 24.42 10.87
C ASP A 17 -11.25 23.49 11.06
N ARG A 18 -11.08 22.89 12.27
CA ARG A 18 -10.01 21.91 12.53
C ARG A 18 -10.04 20.70 11.60
N ASN A 19 -11.23 20.19 11.28
CA ASN A 19 -11.37 19.06 10.37
C ASN A 19 -11.01 19.46 8.92
N VAL A 20 -11.39 20.65 8.48
CA VAL A 20 -11.05 21.18 7.15
C VAL A 20 -9.55 21.44 7.05
N THR A 21 -8.93 22.06 8.06
CA THR A 21 -7.46 22.27 8.08
C THR A 21 -6.72 20.94 8.04
N GLY A 22 -7.16 19.94 8.83
CA GLY A 22 -6.57 18.60 8.82
C GLY A 22 -6.71 17.88 7.47
N LEU A 23 -7.88 18.01 6.82
CA LEU A 23 -8.12 17.45 5.49
C LEU A 23 -7.22 18.11 4.43
N ILE A 24 -7.10 19.44 4.46
CA ILE A 24 -6.24 20.20 3.55
C ILE A 24 -4.76 19.83 3.75
N GLN A 25 -4.31 19.73 5.00
CA GLN A 25 -2.94 19.33 5.31
C GLN A 25 -2.65 17.90 4.85
N THR A 26 -3.62 16.99 5.00
CA THR A 26 -3.52 15.61 4.49
C THR A 26 -3.46 15.59 2.95
N GLY A 27 -4.27 16.40 2.28
CA GLY A 27 -4.26 16.54 0.83
C GLY A 27 -2.96 17.14 0.29
N ILE A 28 -2.45 18.20 0.92
CA ILE A 28 -1.16 18.82 0.56
C ILE A 28 -0.02 17.83 0.75
N ARG A 29 0.00 17.07 1.85
CA ARG A 29 0.99 15.99 2.06
C ARG A 29 0.88 14.90 1.00
N GLY A 30 -0.34 14.53 0.62
CA GLY A 30 -0.60 13.55 -0.45
C GLY A 30 -0.10 13.99 -1.82
N VAL A 31 -0.35 15.26 -2.19
CA VAL A 31 0.18 15.85 -3.43
C VAL A 31 1.70 16.03 -3.36
N GLY A 32 2.25 16.45 -2.22
CA GLY A 32 3.70 16.54 -2.00
C GLY A 32 4.41 15.22 -2.23
N ARG A 33 3.83 14.10 -1.75
CA ARG A 33 4.33 12.73 -2.00
C ARG A 33 4.41 12.37 -3.49
N LEU A 34 3.49 12.85 -4.33
CA LEU A 34 3.54 12.62 -5.78
C LEU A 34 4.79 13.25 -6.42
N PHE A 35 5.22 14.40 -5.92
CA PHE A 35 6.36 15.16 -6.43
C PHE A 35 7.65 14.92 -5.63
N TYR A 36 7.69 13.89 -4.78
CA TYR A 36 8.80 13.62 -3.86
C TYR A 36 9.13 14.80 -2.91
N ILE A 37 8.17 15.70 -2.66
CA ILE A 37 8.27 16.78 -1.69
C ILE A 37 7.77 16.23 -0.36
N VAL A 38 8.67 15.57 0.37
CA VAL A 38 8.40 14.94 1.66
C VAL A 38 9.51 15.24 2.65
N ASP A 39 9.15 15.47 3.91
CA ASP A 39 10.13 15.65 4.97
C ASP A 39 10.81 14.30 5.29
N PRO A 40 12.16 14.20 5.18
CA PRO A 40 12.88 12.95 5.34
C PRO A 40 12.75 12.36 6.75
N TRP A 41 12.47 13.19 7.74
CA TRP A 41 12.27 12.77 9.13
C TRP A 41 10.95 12.04 9.36
N GLU A 42 9.93 12.29 8.52
CA GLU A 42 8.64 11.60 8.58
C GLU A 42 8.58 10.38 7.64
N THR A 43 9.49 10.26 6.67
CA THR A 43 9.50 9.18 5.68
C THR A 43 10.67 8.21 5.80
N THR A 44 11.51 8.36 6.81
CA THR A 44 12.58 7.41 7.14
C THR A 44 12.03 6.37 8.11
N PHE A 45 11.86 5.15 7.63
CA PHE A 45 11.41 4.02 8.43
C PHE A 45 12.58 3.11 8.74
N GLU A 46 12.66 2.65 9.99
CA GLU A 46 13.69 1.70 10.42
C GLU A 46 13.48 0.31 9.79
N LYS A 47 12.23 -0.06 9.50
CA LYS A 47 11.85 -1.34 8.89
C LYS A 47 11.17 -1.14 7.53
N PRO A 48 11.45 -2.02 6.54
CA PRO A 48 10.73 -2.04 5.26
C PRO A 48 9.23 -2.29 5.41
N GLU A 49 8.82 -2.96 6.49
CA GLU A 49 7.42 -3.30 6.82
C GLU A 49 6.60 -2.05 7.19
N ASP A 50 7.25 -1.08 7.85
CA ASP A 50 6.63 0.18 8.26
C ASP A 50 6.53 1.17 7.09
N VAL A 51 7.16 0.85 5.95
CA VAL A 51 7.11 1.67 4.74
C VAL A 51 5.70 1.56 4.14
N PRO A 52 4.92 2.65 4.16
CA PRO A 52 3.57 2.61 3.62
C PRO A 52 3.60 2.33 2.12
N ASN A 53 2.59 1.63 1.60
CA ASN A 53 2.49 1.41 0.16
C ASN A 53 2.19 2.73 -0.57
N TYR A 54 3.24 3.41 -1.02
CA TYR A 54 3.15 4.69 -1.73
C TYR A 54 2.43 4.57 -3.06
N ILE A 55 2.45 3.41 -3.72
CA ILE A 55 1.72 3.19 -4.97
C ILE A 55 0.22 3.31 -4.70
N THR A 56 -0.30 2.58 -3.71
CA THR A 56 -1.72 2.62 -3.35
C THR A 56 -2.17 4.01 -2.88
N GLN A 57 -1.31 4.74 -2.16
CA GLN A 57 -1.61 6.11 -1.74
C GLN A 57 -1.60 7.12 -2.89
N THR A 58 -0.83 6.87 -3.94
CA THR A 58 -0.65 7.77 -5.10
C THR A 58 -1.80 7.64 -6.10
N VAL A 59 -2.36 6.44 -6.27
CA VAL A 59 -3.48 6.14 -7.19
C VAL A 59 -4.64 7.15 -7.14
N PRO A 60 -5.22 7.53 -5.98
CA PRO A 60 -6.34 8.47 -5.95
C PRO A 60 -5.97 9.87 -6.47
N TYR A 61 -4.77 10.35 -6.18
CA TYR A 61 -4.31 11.66 -6.67
C TYR A 61 -3.95 11.62 -8.17
N PHE A 62 -3.42 10.48 -8.65
CA PHE A 62 -3.19 10.27 -10.08
C PHE A 62 -4.50 10.27 -10.87
N ALA A 63 -5.52 9.55 -10.38
CA ALA A 63 -6.86 9.57 -10.96
C ALA A 63 -7.49 10.97 -10.95
N LEU A 64 -7.31 11.73 -9.85
CA LEU A 64 -7.71 13.13 -9.78
C LEU A 64 -7.02 13.98 -10.86
N GLY A 65 -5.72 13.77 -11.09
CA GLY A 65 -4.96 14.44 -12.15
C GLY A 65 -5.53 14.19 -13.54
N ILE A 66 -5.87 12.94 -13.86
CA ILE A 66 -6.52 12.57 -15.14
C ILE A 66 -7.87 13.28 -15.28
N ILE A 67 -8.69 13.30 -14.23
CA ILE A 67 -10.00 13.96 -14.25
C ILE A 67 -9.84 15.47 -14.44
N LEU A 68 -8.89 16.09 -13.73
CA LEU A 68 -8.61 17.53 -13.83
C LEU A 68 -8.10 17.91 -15.22
N GLU A 69 -7.23 17.10 -15.81
CA GLU A 69 -6.77 17.28 -17.19
C GLU A 69 -7.96 17.29 -18.16
N GLU A 70 -8.89 16.35 -18.01
CA GLU A 70 -10.08 16.27 -18.85
C GLU A 70 -11.05 17.45 -18.63
N MET A 71 -11.17 17.93 -17.38
CA MET A 71 -11.95 19.14 -17.05
C MET A 71 -11.35 20.42 -17.67
N ILE A 72 -10.02 20.57 -17.62
CA ILE A 72 -9.33 21.71 -18.25
C ILE A 72 -9.52 21.67 -19.77
N ARG A 73 -9.43 20.48 -20.38
CA ARG A 73 -9.65 20.29 -21.81
C ARG A 73 -11.08 20.57 -22.23
N TRP A 74 -12.06 20.20 -21.40
CA TRP A 74 -13.46 20.55 -21.62
C TRP A 74 -13.66 22.07 -21.71
N LYS A 75 -12.99 22.83 -20.84
CA LYS A 75 -12.98 24.30 -20.92
C LYS A 75 -12.26 24.87 -22.14
N GLN A 76 -11.30 24.13 -22.72
CA GLN A 76 -10.55 24.55 -23.91
C GLN A 76 -11.24 24.17 -25.24
N GLY A 77 -12.38 23.49 -25.21
CA GLY A 77 -13.14 23.12 -26.42
C GLY A 77 -12.40 22.14 -27.35
N ARG A 78 -11.32 21.50 -26.88
CA ARG A 78 -10.57 20.50 -27.63
C ARG A 78 -11.29 19.15 -27.53
N ARG A 79 -11.12 18.27 -28.54
CA ARG A 79 -11.73 16.92 -28.51
C ARG A 79 -11.38 16.23 -27.20
N LEU A 80 -12.38 15.74 -26.47
CA LEU A 80 -12.31 15.14 -25.12
C LEU A 80 -11.64 13.76 -25.07
N ILE A 81 -11.15 13.24 -26.19
CA ILE A 81 -10.67 11.86 -26.24
C ILE A 81 -9.36 11.79 -27.00
N ARG A 82 -8.26 11.95 -26.25
CA ARG A 82 -6.93 11.46 -26.67
C ARG A 82 -6.81 10.03 -26.16
N VAL A 83 -7.35 9.11 -26.95
CA VAL A 83 -7.35 7.66 -26.68
C VAL A 83 -5.92 7.16 -26.45
N ASP A 84 -4.93 7.81 -27.08
CA ASP A 84 -3.51 7.57 -26.96
C ASP A 84 -2.98 7.67 -25.52
N ASP A 85 -3.20 8.78 -24.81
CA ASP A 85 -2.65 8.98 -23.46
C ASP A 85 -3.40 8.14 -22.40
N GLY A 86 -4.71 7.92 -22.61
CA GLY A 86 -5.52 7.04 -21.76
C GLY A 86 -5.11 5.57 -21.85
N ILE A 87 -4.83 5.06 -23.06
CA ILE A 87 -4.33 3.69 -23.26
C ILE A 87 -2.95 3.52 -22.63
N VAL A 88 -2.03 4.48 -22.81
CA VAL A 88 -0.68 4.41 -22.23
C VAL A 88 -0.73 4.43 -20.70
N SER A 89 -1.61 5.23 -20.11
CA SER A 89 -1.78 5.30 -18.65
C SER A 89 -2.36 4.02 -18.06
N LEU A 90 -3.38 3.44 -18.73
CA LEU A 90 -3.94 2.14 -18.33
C LEU A 90 -2.93 1.01 -18.53
N ALA A 91 -2.19 1.01 -19.63
CA ALA A 91 -1.15 0.03 -19.90
C ALA A 91 -0.03 0.09 -18.85
N GLY A 92 0.39 1.31 -18.44
CA GLY A 92 1.36 1.49 -17.36
C GLY A 92 0.86 0.93 -16.02
N GLY A 93 -0.39 1.20 -15.65
CA GLY A 93 -1.01 0.66 -14.44
C GLY A 93 -1.12 -0.87 -14.45
N LEU A 94 -1.55 -1.44 -15.56
CA LEU A 94 -1.62 -2.89 -15.74
C LEU A 94 -0.24 -3.54 -15.73
N LEU A 95 0.78 -2.89 -16.32
CA LEU A 95 2.15 -3.38 -16.32
C LEU A 95 2.74 -3.40 -14.90
N LEU A 96 2.43 -2.41 -14.07
CA LEU A 96 2.83 -2.40 -12.66
C LEU A 96 2.19 -3.55 -11.87
N GLU A 97 0.90 -3.82 -12.07
CA GLU A 97 0.23 -4.97 -11.43
C GLU A 97 0.76 -6.32 -11.94
N ILE A 98 1.02 -6.44 -13.24
CA ILE A 98 1.66 -7.63 -13.81
C ILE A 98 3.07 -7.79 -13.24
N THR A 99 3.82 -6.71 -13.05
CA THR A 99 5.16 -6.77 -12.45
C THR A 99 5.08 -7.28 -11.01
N ARG A 100 4.07 -6.87 -10.24
CA ARG A 100 3.83 -7.38 -8.88
C ARG A 100 3.51 -8.89 -8.88
N PHE A 101 2.76 -9.37 -9.86
CA PHE A 101 2.43 -10.79 -9.98
C PHE A 101 3.61 -11.64 -10.51
N VAL A 102 4.35 -11.13 -11.49
CA VAL A 102 5.49 -11.80 -12.13
C VAL A 102 6.75 -11.76 -11.28
N MET A 103 6.88 -10.78 -10.38
CA MET A 103 8.02 -10.60 -9.50
C MET A 103 7.69 -10.96 -8.02
N PRO A 104 7.37 -12.22 -7.69
CA PRO A 104 7.37 -12.68 -6.30
C PRO A 104 8.84 -12.92 -5.86
N LEU A 105 9.61 -11.83 -5.77
CA LEU A 105 11.01 -11.89 -5.33
C LEU A 105 11.16 -11.70 -3.81
N SER A 106 10.07 -11.46 -3.08
CA SER A 106 10.15 -11.27 -1.63
C SER A 106 10.18 -12.63 -0.91
N ASN A 107 11.08 -12.78 0.05
CA ASN A 107 11.13 -13.97 0.91
C ASN A 107 9.86 -14.14 1.76
N GLU A 108 9.09 -13.07 1.92
CA GLU A 108 7.82 -13.05 2.64
C GLU A 108 6.72 -13.78 1.85
N ASP A 109 6.58 -13.50 0.55
CA ASP A 109 5.61 -14.20 -0.31
C ASP A 109 5.88 -15.70 -0.33
N ARG A 110 7.17 -16.08 -0.32
CA ARG A 110 7.60 -17.47 -0.23
C ARG A 110 7.19 -18.13 1.08
N ARG A 111 7.25 -17.40 2.19
CA ARG A 111 6.82 -17.92 3.51
C ARG A 111 5.30 -17.99 3.59
N SER A 112 4.60 -17.00 3.06
CA SER A 112 3.13 -16.97 2.99
C SER A 112 2.57 -18.18 2.23
N ALA A 113 3.18 -18.55 1.09
CA ALA A 113 2.80 -19.75 0.34
C ALA A 113 3.01 -21.06 1.13
N VAL A 114 4.06 -21.13 1.95
CA VAL A 114 4.31 -22.31 2.82
C VAL A 114 3.30 -22.37 3.96
N ILE A 115 2.95 -21.22 4.54
CA ILE A 115 2.03 -21.12 5.69
C ILE A 115 0.61 -21.46 5.26
N SER A 116 0.12 -20.92 4.13
CA SER A 116 -1.23 -21.23 3.64
C SER A 116 -1.42 -22.72 3.33
N LEU A 117 -0.38 -23.40 2.81
CA LEU A 117 -0.41 -24.85 2.61
C LEU A 117 -0.34 -25.65 3.92
N HIS A 118 0.35 -25.11 4.95
CA HIS A 118 0.40 -25.72 6.27
C HIS A 118 -0.92 -25.59 7.02
N GLU A 119 -1.56 -24.41 6.96
CA GLU A 119 -2.91 -24.16 7.50
C GLU A 119 -3.96 -25.03 6.81
N ALA A 120 -3.78 -25.33 5.52
CA ALA A 120 -4.59 -26.31 4.78
C ALA A 120 -4.35 -27.77 5.22
N GLY A 121 -3.56 -28.02 6.27
CA GLY A 121 -3.34 -29.32 6.88
C GLY A 121 -2.34 -30.22 6.14
N LYS A 122 -1.62 -29.70 5.13
CA LYS A 122 -0.66 -30.51 4.36
C LYS A 122 0.60 -30.80 5.15
N SER A 123 1.15 -32.00 4.97
CA SER A 123 2.41 -32.39 5.61
C SER A 123 3.61 -31.64 5.00
N PRO A 124 4.68 -31.35 5.75
CA PRO A 124 5.85 -30.64 5.22
C PRO A 124 6.48 -31.29 3.98
N THR A 125 6.36 -32.62 3.85
CA THR A 125 6.84 -33.37 2.68
C THR A 125 5.96 -33.13 1.46
N GLU A 126 4.65 -33.03 1.66
CA GLU A 126 3.69 -32.72 0.60
C GLU A 126 3.82 -31.27 0.14
N ILE A 127 3.99 -30.33 1.08
CA ILE A 127 4.30 -28.93 0.79
C ILE A 127 5.60 -28.83 -0.03
N PHE A 128 6.64 -29.56 0.35
CA PHE A 128 7.88 -29.60 -0.42
C PHE A 128 7.66 -30.13 -1.83
N ARG A 129 6.89 -31.21 -2.02
CA ARG A 129 6.58 -31.74 -3.37
C ARG A 129 5.83 -30.73 -4.23
N LEU A 130 4.88 -30.00 -3.66
CA LEU A 130 4.12 -28.97 -4.37
C LEU A 130 4.97 -27.75 -4.74
N LEU A 131 5.94 -27.38 -3.89
CA LEU A 131 6.81 -26.22 -4.08
C LEU A 131 8.18 -26.56 -4.67
N GLN A 132 8.44 -27.82 -5.01
CA GLN A 132 9.77 -28.29 -5.44
C GLN A 132 10.22 -27.60 -6.74
N ASN A 133 9.30 -27.37 -7.67
CA ASN A 133 9.58 -26.73 -8.96
C ASN A 133 9.90 -25.23 -8.84
N ASN A 134 9.60 -24.61 -7.69
CA ASN A 134 9.78 -23.17 -7.45
C ASN A 134 11.05 -22.86 -6.62
N GLY A 135 12.00 -23.81 -6.52
CA GLY A 135 13.30 -23.58 -5.88
C GLY A 135 13.26 -23.50 -4.34
N TYR A 136 12.28 -24.13 -3.69
CA TYR A 136 12.17 -24.16 -2.22
C TYR A 136 13.03 -25.27 -1.61
N ASN A 137 13.78 -24.97 -0.55
CA ASN A 137 14.56 -25.95 0.20
C ASN A 137 13.73 -26.56 1.34
N ARG A 138 13.87 -27.87 1.61
CA ARG A 138 13.25 -28.56 2.76
C ARG A 138 13.53 -27.86 4.09
N ASN A 139 14.75 -27.36 4.26
CA ASN A 139 15.15 -26.63 5.47
C ASN A 139 14.43 -25.29 5.60
N PHE A 140 14.14 -24.62 4.49
CA PHE A 140 13.37 -23.38 4.49
C PHE A 140 11.93 -23.65 4.95
N ILE A 141 11.26 -24.65 4.35
CA ILE A 141 9.87 -25.01 4.71
C ILE A 141 9.75 -25.40 6.19
N LYS A 142 10.64 -26.27 6.68
CA LYS A 142 10.67 -26.68 8.09
C LYS A 142 10.88 -25.50 9.02
N ARG A 143 11.82 -24.61 8.71
CA ARG A 143 12.09 -23.41 9.53
C ARG A 143 10.93 -22.42 9.49
N THR A 144 10.26 -22.26 8.35
CA THR A 144 9.09 -21.39 8.22
C THR A 144 7.91 -21.90 9.05
N ILE A 145 7.60 -23.19 8.97
CA ILE A 145 6.52 -23.80 9.78
C ILE A 145 6.85 -23.72 11.26
N GLN A 146 8.06 -24.11 11.65
CA GLN A 146 8.50 -24.04 13.05
C GLN A 146 8.39 -22.61 13.59
N ARG A 147 8.82 -21.60 12.81
CA ARG A 147 8.70 -20.20 13.18
C ARG A 147 7.23 -19.79 13.32
N PHE A 148 6.38 -20.18 12.36
CA PHE A 148 4.95 -19.85 12.39
C PHE A 148 4.26 -20.43 13.63
N LEU A 149 4.56 -21.67 14.02
CA LEU A 149 4.01 -22.27 15.24
C LEU A 149 4.44 -21.54 16.52
N GLU A 150 5.62 -20.89 16.52
CA GLU A 150 6.15 -20.15 17.67
C GLU A 150 5.60 -18.72 17.77
N THR A 151 5.37 -18.04 16.65
CA THR A 151 4.99 -16.61 16.64
C THR A 151 3.62 -16.32 16.05
N ASN A 152 2.91 -17.32 15.50
CA ASN A 152 1.69 -17.18 14.70
C ASN A 152 1.76 -16.06 13.64
N SER A 153 2.97 -15.76 13.16
CA SER A 153 3.24 -14.63 12.26
C SER A 153 4.08 -15.03 11.05
N THR A 154 3.71 -14.47 9.91
CA THR A 154 4.35 -14.61 8.59
C THR A 154 5.58 -13.71 8.44
N GLU A 155 5.76 -12.73 9.32
CA GLU A 155 6.82 -11.72 9.27
C GLU A 155 8.19 -12.26 9.74
N ASP A 156 9.29 -11.64 9.31
CA ASP A 156 10.61 -12.02 9.80
C ASP A 156 10.85 -11.52 11.22
N ARG A 157 11.60 -12.28 12.02
CA ARG A 157 12.09 -11.75 13.30
C ARG A 157 13.18 -10.75 12.99
N HIS A 158 13.18 -9.62 13.70
CA HIS A 158 14.32 -8.72 13.69
C HIS A 158 15.55 -9.54 14.11
N ARG A 159 16.51 -9.71 13.20
CA ARG A 159 17.75 -10.43 13.51
C ARG A 159 18.49 -9.56 14.51
N SER A 160 18.53 -9.99 15.77
CA SER A 160 19.50 -9.44 16.71
C SER A 160 20.87 -9.66 16.07
N GLY A 161 21.48 -8.55 15.63
CA GLY A 161 22.86 -8.56 15.19
C GLY A 161 23.74 -9.15 16.29
N ARG A 162 24.85 -9.76 15.88
CA ARG A 162 25.91 -10.09 16.83
C ARG A 162 26.29 -8.79 17.57
N PRO A 163 26.34 -8.79 18.92
CA PRO A 163 26.66 -7.59 19.68
C PRO A 163 28.03 -7.02 19.32
#